data_AF-A0A835MRU9-F1
#
_entry.id   AF-A0A835MRU9-F1
#
_cell.length_a   1.000
_cell.length_b   1.000
_cell.length_c   1.000
_cell.angle_alpha   90.00
_cell.angle_beta   90.00
_cell.angle_gamma   90.00
#
_symmetry.space_group_name_H-M   'P 1'
#
loop_
_entity.id
_entity.type
_entity.pdbx_description
1 polymer ?
#
loop_
_entity_poly.entity_id
_entity_poly.type
_entity_poly.pdbx_seq_one_letter_code
_entity_poly.pdbx_strand_id
1 'polypeptide(L)'
;MAAKTFPFFVAILLLVVMQSHTIQSKPSGDPFGFIKYLEGCHKNGSVKGLHEIKRYLEKFGYLNYGHQGKKGHKHANDDEFDDLLESAIKAYQQNHHLNVTGSLDESTVHEMMQPRCGVPDVVNGTKHYHTHKSIHTLARYNFIPGNPRWTKRQLTYTFRSSVQVSAAQNIRSICAKAFQRWAQVTEFTFQEVTGSSPADIVIGFHRGDHNDGHPFDGPQGTLAHATPPATIARCHFDADESWSENPGPNQMDLESVAVHEIGHLLGLDHNDDPKADAIMSSRIGAGIEKRDLRVDDIQVSLYLLLAILIKFVQSEPTGYHPFKSILNLVESQKGQSVAKLHLVKQYLKKFGYLNQVNDDEFDDLLESAIRTYQQNFHMEVTGRLDKRTVNQMMKPRCGVPDIFNSTKRYNSSKSSNGVAKADYSFFPGAPKWSKKHLKYTFGATVQVAGAESIRSVCKQSFQKWAQVTEFTFEEVPNAADADIKIAFYQLEHGDDEPFDGPGGIFAHGFRPTIGMLHFDADETWSSSPGTLELDLESVAVHEIGHLLGLGHSGDHPDAIMYPYFDYGKKKRNLQEDDIEGIRDLYGI
;
A
#
# COMPACT_ATOMS: atom_id res chain seq x y z
N MET A 1 -87.67 10.18 4.49
CA MET A 1 -88.16 9.70 5.80
C MET A 1 -87.95 8.19 5.82
N ALA A 2 -86.92 7.73 6.52
CA ALA A 2 -86.99 6.96 7.77
C ALA A 2 -87.22 5.45 7.53
N ALA A 3 -86.55 4.47 8.15
CA ALA A 3 -85.37 4.38 9.01
C ALA A 3 -85.09 2.86 9.23
N LYS A 4 -83.85 2.49 9.64
CA LYS A 4 -83.45 1.24 10.35
C LYS A 4 -83.41 -0.04 9.47
N THR A 5 -82.46 -0.98 9.54
CA THR A 5 -81.51 -1.45 10.57
C THR A 5 -80.56 -2.50 9.94
N PHE A 6 -79.28 -2.51 10.29
CA PHE A 6 -78.39 -3.72 10.30
C PHE A 6 -78.73 -4.54 11.58
N PRO A 7 -78.34 -5.83 11.80
CA PRO A 7 -77.20 -6.57 11.19
C PRO A 7 -77.45 -8.10 10.96
N PHE A 8 -76.36 -8.83 10.66
CA PHE A 8 -76.05 -10.26 10.93
C PHE A 8 -75.80 -11.22 9.73
N PHE A 9 -74.55 -11.75 9.71
CA PHE A 9 -73.96 -12.89 8.96
C PHE A 9 -73.76 -12.72 7.43
N VAL A 10 -72.58 -12.91 6.83
CA VAL A 10 -71.39 -13.69 7.17
C VAL A 10 -70.14 -12.96 6.64
N ALA A 11 -69.20 -12.65 7.54
CA ALA A 11 -67.82 -12.32 7.20
C ALA A 11 -66.97 -13.60 7.42
N ILE A 12 -66.56 -14.25 6.33
CA ILE A 12 -65.46 -15.23 6.33
C ILE A 12 -64.56 -14.86 5.15
N LEU A 13 -63.77 -13.80 5.31
CA LEU A 13 -62.55 -13.58 4.53
C LEU A 13 -61.75 -12.44 5.17
N LEU A 14 -61.11 -12.68 6.32
CA LEU A 14 -60.00 -11.88 6.90
C LEU A 14 -59.63 -12.45 8.28
N LEU A 15 -59.25 -13.72 8.31
CA LEU A 15 -58.59 -14.36 9.46
C LEU A 15 -57.91 -15.65 8.99
N VAL A 16 -57.09 -15.54 7.93
CA VAL A 16 -55.94 -16.44 7.87
C VAL A 16 -54.97 -15.86 8.88
N VAL A 17 -55.11 -16.40 10.08
CA VAL A 17 -54.12 -16.49 11.15
C VAL A 17 -52.75 -16.26 10.53
N MET A 18 -52.03 -15.26 11.05
CA MET A 18 -50.57 -15.27 11.00
C MET A 18 -50.13 -16.54 11.72
N GLN A 19 -50.23 -17.68 11.04
CA GLN A 19 -49.39 -18.81 11.33
C GLN A 19 -48.03 -18.28 10.96
N SER A 20 -47.33 -17.80 11.98
CA SER A 20 -45.89 -17.84 12.00
C SER A 20 -45.58 -19.27 11.59
N HIS A 21 -45.25 -19.47 10.32
CA HIS A 21 -44.50 -20.64 9.95
C HIS A 21 -43.19 -20.43 10.70
N THR A 22 -43.14 -20.99 11.91
CA THR A 22 -41.89 -21.43 12.50
C THR A 22 -41.38 -22.43 11.48
N ILE A 23 -40.64 -21.94 10.49
CA ILE A 23 -39.82 -22.79 9.66
C ILE A 23 -38.83 -23.36 10.67
N GLN A 24 -39.13 -24.58 11.13
CA GLN A 24 -38.21 -25.37 11.90
C GLN A 24 -36.89 -25.33 11.15
N SER A 25 -35.86 -24.81 11.80
CA SER A 25 -34.48 -24.93 11.36
C SER A 25 -34.26 -26.37 10.91
N LYS A 26 -33.84 -26.56 9.66
CA LYS A 26 -33.29 -27.85 9.23
C LYS A 26 -32.24 -28.27 10.28
N PRO A 27 -32.21 -29.54 10.69
CA PRO A 27 -31.26 -30.00 11.69
C PRO A 27 -29.83 -29.72 11.20
N SER A 28 -28.98 -29.34 12.14
CA SER A 28 -27.56 -28.98 12.01
C SER A 28 -26.71 -30.08 11.38
N GLY A 29 -26.78 -30.21 10.05
CA GLY A 29 -25.75 -30.87 9.26
C GLY A 29 -24.67 -29.85 8.91
N ASP A 30 -23.40 -30.27 8.98
CA ASP A 30 -22.29 -29.53 8.38
C ASP A 30 -22.65 -29.19 6.92
N PRO A 31 -22.81 -27.90 6.54
CA PRO A 31 -23.21 -27.51 5.19
C PRO A 31 -22.24 -28.03 4.13
N PHE A 32 -21.00 -28.33 4.53
CA PHE A 32 -19.96 -28.86 3.67
C PHE A 32 -19.63 -30.32 3.93
N GLY A 33 -20.39 -31.00 4.79
CA GLY A 33 -20.19 -32.42 5.08
C GLY A 33 -20.19 -33.26 3.81
N PHE A 34 -20.96 -32.86 2.78
CA PHE A 34 -21.00 -33.52 1.48
C PHE A 34 -19.68 -33.38 0.68
N ILE A 35 -18.99 -32.23 0.76
CA ILE A 35 -17.74 -31.97 0.01
C ILE A 35 -16.64 -32.92 0.48
N LYS A 36 -16.57 -33.20 1.79
CA LYS A 36 -15.58 -34.12 2.36
C LYS A 36 -15.66 -35.53 1.78
N TYR A 37 -16.86 -36.00 1.43
CA TYR A 37 -17.05 -37.31 0.79
C TYR A 37 -16.67 -37.33 -0.69
N LEU A 38 -16.36 -36.17 -1.28
CA LEU A 38 -15.96 -36.02 -2.68
C LEU A 38 -14.45 -35.81 -2.82
N GLU A 39 -13.68 -35.83 -1.72
CA GLU A 39 -12.23 -35.74 -1.74
C GLU A 39 -11.61 -36.87 -2.58
N GLY A 40 -10.68 -36.52 -3.48
CA GLY A 40 -10.03 -37.41 -4.43
C GLY A 40 -10.80 -37.66 -5.73
N CYS A 41 -12.01 -37.10 -5.90
CA CYS A 41 -12.75 -37.20 -7.16
C CYS A 41 -12.00 -36.51 -8.30
N HIS A 42 -11.99 -37.16 -9.48
CA HIS A 42 -11.30 -36.71 -10.67
C HIS A 42 -12.03 -37.18 -11.94
N LYS A 43 -11.55 -36.69 -13.09
CA LYS A 43 -12.10 -36.94 -14.42
C LYS A 43 -12.39 -38.41 -14.69
N ASN A 44 -13.52 -38.68 -15.35
CA ASN A 44 -14.04 -40.01 -15.71
C ASN A 44 -14.62 -40.83 -14.52
N GLY A 45 -14.72 -40.24 -13.33
CA GLY A 45 -15.47 -40.79 -12.20
C GLY A 45 -16.94 -40.36 -12.21
N SER A 46 -17.81 -41.13 -11.56
CA SER A 46 -19.15 -40.66 -11.17
C SER A 46 -19.39 -40.97 -9.70
N VAL A 47 -19.62 -39.93 -8.90
CA VAL A 47 -19.74 -40.03 -7.44
C VAL A 47 -20.98 -39.27 -7.01
N LYS A 48 -21.84 -39.93 -6.24
CA LYS A 48 -23.11 -39.36 -5.79
C LYS A 48 -22.87 -38.06 -5.01
N GLY A 49 -23.54 -36.97 -5.41
CA GLY A 49 -23.41 -35.65 -4.79
C GLY A 49 -22.46 -34.70 -5.54
N LEU A 50 -21.79 -35.16 -6.59
CA LEU A 50 -20.88 -34.32 -7.39
C LEU A 50 -21.62 -33.16 -8.08
N HIS A 51 -22.90 -33.32 -8.38
CA HIS A 51 -23.74 -32.22 -8.89
C HIS A 51 -23.83 -31.02 -7.91
N GLU A 52 -23.59 -31.22 -6.61
CA GLU A 52 -23.56 -30.13 -5.62
C GLU A 52 -22.28 -29.28 -5.76
N ILE A 53 -21.15 -29.89 -6.12
CA ILE A 53 -19.92 -29.16 -6.50
C ILE A 53 -20.13 -28.39 -7.81
N LYS A 54 -20.85 -28.98 -8.78
CA LYS A 54 -21.21 -28.26 -10.01
C LYS A 54 -22.01 -27.00 -9.69
N ARG A 55 -23.01 -27.09 -8.80
CA ARG A 55 -23.78 -25.91 -8.33
C ARG A 55 -22.91 -24.91 -7.56
N TYR A 56 -21.98 -25.37 -6.72
CA TYR A 56 -21.04 -24.50 -6.02
C TYR A 56 -20.17 -23.70 -7.00
N LEU A 57 -19.54 -24.37 -7.96
CA LEU A 57 -18.69 -23.72 -8.96
C LEU A 57 -19.48 -22.84 -9.92
N GLU A 58 -20.74 -23.18 -10.21
CA GLU A 58 -21.65 -22.33 -10.97
C GLU A 58 -22.04 -21.07 -10.19
N LYS A 59 -22.34 -21.18 -8.89
CA LYS A 59 -22.62 -20.04 -7.99
C LYS A 59 -21.48 -19.02 -7.99
N PHE A 60 -20.23 -19.47 -7.97
CA PHE A 60 -19.05 -18.60 -7.99
C PHE A 60 -18.51 -18.30 -9.39
N GLY A 61 -19.19 -18.75 -10.44
CA GLY A 61 -18.92 -18.36 -11.83
C GLY A 61 -17.85 -19.16 -12.58
N TYR A 62 -17.28 -20.20 -11.97
CA TYR A 62 -16.28 -21.07 -12.61
C TYR A 62 -16.88 -22.06 -13.60
N LEU A 63 -18.20 -22.29 -13.52
CA LEU A 63 -18.90 -23.28 -14.33
C LEU A 63 -20.18 -22.70 -14.92
N ASN A 64 -20.44 -22.96 -16.20
CA ASN A 64 -21.68 -22.54 -16.86
C ASN A 64 -22.10 -23.58 -17.90
N TYR A 65 -23.11 -24.38 -17.56
CA TYR A 65 -23.68 -25.37 -18.48
C TYR A 65 -24.73 -24.78 -19.44
N GLY A 66 -25.23 -23.57 -19.17
CA GLY A 66 -26.32 -22.92 -19.93
C GLY A 66 -25.99 -22.67 -21.40
N HIS A 67 -24.72 -22.48 -21.75
CA HIS A 67 -24.27 -22.28 -23.14
C HIS A 67 -24.37 -23.54 -24.02
N GLN A 68 -24.61 -24.73 -23.44
CA GLN A 68 -24.67 -25.99 -24.19
C GLN A 68 -26.10 -26.50 -24.47
N GLY A 69 -27.14 -25.71 -24.19
CA GLY A 69 -28.53 -26.08 -24.42
C GLY A 69 -28.97 -27.32 -23.62
N LYS A 70 -29.89 -28.14 -24.16
CA LYS A 70 -30.47 -29.31 -23.45
C LYS A 70 -29.45 -30.34 -22.95
N LYS A 71 -28.27 -30.46 -23.59
CA LYS A 71 -27.20 -31.37 -23.13
C LYS A 71 -26.45 -30.83 -21.92
N GLY A 72 -26.21 -29.51 -21.87
CA GLY A 72 -25.61 -28.85 -20.71
C GLY A 72 -26.47 -28.98 -19.44
N HIS A 73 -27.79 -28.77 -19.56
CA HIS A 73 -28.70 -28.90 -18.41
C HIS A 73 -28.75 -30.31 -17.79
N LYS A 74 -28.44 -31.35 -18.58
CA LYS A 74 -28.32 -32.72 -18.09
C LYS A 74 -27.06 -32.87 -17.23
N HIS A 75 -25.93 -32.36 -17.70
CA HIS A 75 -24.65 -32.41 -16.98
C HIS A 75 -24.62 -31.51 -15.74
N ALA A 76 -25.35 -30.40 -15.72
CA ALA A 76 -25.48 -29.55 -14.53
C ALA A 76 -26.07 -30.28 -13.31
N ASN A 77 -26.87 -31.32 -13.52
CA ASN A 77 -27.61 -32.02 -12.48
C ASN A 77 -27.23 -33.50 -12.33
N ASP A 78 -26.22 -33.97 -13.07
CA ASP A 78 -25.72 -35.34 -12.92
C ASP A 78 -24.46 -35.40 -12.06
N ASP A 79 -24.15 -36.61 -11.62
CA ASP A 79 -23.01 -36.92 -10.76
C ASP A 79 -21.76 -37.31 -11.57
N GLU A 80 -21.66 -36.92 -12.84
CA GLU A 80 -20.53 -37.25 -13.73
C GLU A 80 -19.41 -36.21 -13.62
N PHE A 81 -18.16 -36.66 -13.50
CA PHE A 81 -16.99 -35.77 -13.54
C PHE A 81 -16.54 -35.53 -14.98
N ASP A 82 -17.21 -34.58 -15.63
CA ASP A 82 -17.00 -34.21 -17.02
C ASP A 82 -15.85 -33.21 -17.23
N ASP A 83 -15.54 -32.93 -18.50
CA ASP A 83 -14.48 -32.01 -18.92
C ASP A 83 -14.69 -30.57 -18.42
N LEU A 84 -15.95 -30.14 -18.28
CA LEU A 84 -16.29 -28.79 -17.83
C LEU A 84 -16.03 -28.66 -16.34
N LEU A 85 -16.40 -29.66 -15.55
CA LEU A 85 -16.11 -29.70 -14.12
C LEU A 85 -14.60 -29.73 -13.84
N GLU A 86 -13.83 -30.53 -14.58
CA GLU A 86 -12.37 -30.55 -14.46
C GLU A 86 -11.76 -29.16 -14.75
N SER A 87 -12.24 -28.51 -15.81
CA SER A 87 -11.78 -27.17 -16.19
C SER A 87 -12.14 -26.12 -15.15
N ALA A 88 -13.34 -26.20 -14.58
CA ALA A 88 -13.79 -25.31 -13.51
C ALA A 88 -12.97 -25.48 -12.24
N ILE A 89 -12.65 -26.72 -11.85
CA ILE A 89 -11.79 -27.01 -10.68
C ILE A 89 -10.37 -26.47 -10.90
N LYS A 90 -9.79 -26.65 -12.10
CA LYS A 90 -8.48 -26.05 -12.41
C LYS A 90 -8.50 -24.52 -12.30
N ALA A 91 -9.56 -23.90 -12.79
CA ALA A 91 -9.73 -22.45 -12.71
C ALA A 91 -9.87 -21.99 -11.25
N TYR A 92 -10.64 -22.72 -10.44
CA TYR A 92 -10.79 -22.48 -9.00
C TYR A 92 -9.47 -22.61 -8.26
N GLN A 93 -8.74 -23.71 -8.43
CA GLN A 93 -7.43 -23.94 -7.83
C GLN A 93 -6.44 -22.83 -8.19
N GLN A 94 -6.41 -22.43 -9.46
CA GLN A 94 -5.55 -21.33 -9.91
C GLN A 94 -5.95 -19.99 -9.26
N ASN A 95 -7.25 -19.74 -9.05
CA ASN A 95 -7.72 -18.50 -8.42
C ASN A 95 -7.33 -18.43 -6.94
N HIS A 96 -7.45 -19.55 -6.24
CA HIS A 96 -7.11 -19.66 -4.82
C HIS A 96 -5.64 -20.06 -4.57
N HIS A 97 -4.79 -19.96 -5.59
CA HIS A 97 -3.35 -20.22 -5.52
C HIS A 97 -2.98 -21.61 -4.98
N LEU A 98 -3.82 -22.60 -5.26
CA LEU A 98 -3.58 -24.02 -5.00
C LEU A 98 -2.80 -24.68 -6.15
N ASN A 99 -2.30 -25.89 -5.90
CA ASN A 99 -1.75 -26.72 -6.97
C ASN A 99 -2.85 -27.07 -7.97
N VAL A 100 -2.61 -26.82 -9.26
CA VAL A 100 -3.61 -27.05 -10.31
C VAL A 100 -3.61 -28.53 -10.70
N THR A 101 -4.45 -29.32 -10.03
CA THR A 101 -4.60 -30.77 -10.26
C THR A 101 -5.80 -31.10 -11.14
N GLY A 102 -6.85 -30.27 -11.12
CA GLY A 102 -8.14 -30.57 -11.74
C GLY A 102 -8.96 -31.65 -11.03
N SER A 103 -8.56 -32.02 -9.82
CA SER A 103 -9.25 -32.97 -8.94
C SER A 103 -9.69 -32.28 -7.64
N LEU A 104 -10.70 -32.84 -6.96
CA LEU A 104 -11.10 -32.40 -5.62
C LEU A 104 -10.11 -32.94 -4.57
N ASP A 105 -8.84 -32.55 -4.65
CA ASP A 105 -7.82 -32.94 -3.67
C ASP A 105 -8.07 -32.30 -2.28
N GLU A 106 -7.36 -32.79 -1.26
CA GLU A 106 -7.49 -32.34 0.13
C GLU A 106 -7.43 -30.81 0.25
N SER A 107 -6.48 -30.17 -0.45
CA SER A 107 -6.31 -28.71 -0.41
C SER A 107 -7.50 -27.98 -1.03
N THR A 108 -8.05 -28.50 -2.12
CA THR A 108 -9.20 -27.93 -2.82
C THR A 108 -10.48 -28.09 -2.02
N VAL A 109 -10.67 -29.25 -1.38
CA VAL A 109 -11.80 -29.51 -0.50
C VAL A 109 -11.73 -28.62 0.74
N HIS A 110 -10.59 -28.60 1.44
CA HIS A 110 -10.38 -27.74 2.61
C HIS A 110 -10.69 -26.27 2.28
N GLU A 111 -10.32 -25.86 1.08
CA GLU A 111 -10.54 -24.53 0.57
C GLU A 111 -12.02 -24.18 0.35
N MET A 112 -12.73 -25.04 -0.38
CA MET A 112 -14.17 -24.86 -0.64
C MET A 112 -15.02 -24.83 0.63
N MET A 113 -14.52 -25.43 1.71
CA MET A 113 -15.15 -25.48 3.03
C MET A 113 -14.92 -24.22 3.88
N GLN A 114 -14.05 -23.30 3.47
CA GLN A 114 -13.82 -22.08 4.24
C GLN A 114 -15.00 -21.10 4.12
N PRO A 115 -15.44 -20.45 5.21
CA PRO A 115 -16.43 -19.39 5.13
C PRO A 115 -15.92 -18.21 4.28
N ARG A 116 -16.81 -17.66 3.46
CA ARG A 116 -16.48 -16.72 2.40
C ARG A 116 -17.65 -15.82 2.01
N CYS A 117 -17.32 -14.76 1.28
CA CYS A 117 -18.29 -13.92 0.57
C CYS A 117 -19.03 -14.73 -0.52
N GLY A 118 -20.31 -14.40 -0.74
CA GLY A 118 -21.19 -14.98 -1.75
C GLY A 118 -21.15 -14.29 -3.11
N VAL A 119 -20.37 -13.21 -3.27
CA VAL A 119 -20.16 -12.56 -4.56
C VAL A 119 -19.37 -13.50 -5.49
N PRO A 120 -19.77 -13.71 -6.76
CA PRO A 120 -19.04 -14.59 -7.68
C PRO A 120 -17.62 -14.12 -7.97
N ASP A 121 -16.68 -15.06 -8.11
CA ASP A 121 -15.25 -14.77 -8.42
C ASP A 121 -14.99 -14.61 -9.92
N VAL A 122 -15.94 -15.00 -10.76
CA VAL A 122 -15.84 -14.93 -12.21
C VAL A 122 -17.18 -14.50 -12.78
N VAL A 123 -17.20 -13.40 -13.54
CA VAL A 123 -18.41 -12.92 -14.22
C VAL A 123 -18.15 -12.89 -15.73
N ASN A 124 -19.02 -13.54 -16.52
CA ASN A 124 -18.97 -13.61 -17.98
C ASN A 124 -17.69 -14.22 -18.59
N GLY A 125 -17.08 -15.20 -17.91
CA GLY A 125 -15.92 -15.95 -18.44
C GLY A 125 -14.60 -15.16 -18.45
N THR A 126 -14.62 -13.91 -17.97
CA THR A 126 -13.43 -13.11 -17.68
C THR A 126 -13.13 -13.18 -16.19
N LYS A 127 -11.88 -13.54 -15.85
CA LYS A 127 -11.36 -13.30 -14.50
C LYS A 127 -11.38 -11.80 -14.22
N HIS A 128 -11.53 -11.44 -12.95
CA HIS A 128 -11.34 -10.10 -12.40
C HIS A 128 -9.88 -9.60 -12.44
N TYR A 129 -9.03 -10.18 -13.31
CA TYR A 129 -7.68 -9.72 -13.58
C TYR A 129 -7.69 -8.72 -14.74
N HIS A 130 -7.65 -7.43 -14.42
CA HIS A 130 -7.21 -6.44 -15.38
C HIS A 130 -5.70 -6.57 -15.58
N THR A 131 -5.26 -7.30 -16.61
CA THR A 131 -3.94 -7.08 -17.20
C THR A 131 -3.96 -5.76 -17.97
N HIS A 132 -3.77 -4.64 -17.27
CA HIS A 132 -3.38 -3.40 -17.94
C HIS A 132 -1.91 -3.51 -18.37
N LYS A 133 -1.67 -3.74 -19.67
CA LYS A 133 -0.36 -3.64 -20.33
C LYS A 133 0.14 -2.18 -20.46
N SER A 134 -0.13 -1.33 -19.47
CA SER A 134 0.35 0.05 -19.45
C SER A 134 0.54 0.52 -18.01
N ILE A 135 1.81 0.74 -17.63
CA ILE A 135 2.27 1.52 -16.47
C ILE A 135 1.92 0.88 -15.10
N HIS A 136 2.94 0.30 -14.45
CA HIS A 136 2.83 -0.45 -13.20
C HIS A 136 2.42 0.43 -11.99
N THR A 137 1.12 0.46 -11.68
CA THR A 137 0.59 0.82 -10.36
C THR A 137 0.57 -0.41 -9.44
N LEU A 138 1.04 -0.27 -8.19
CA LEU A 138 1.02 -1.28 -7.11
C LEU A 138 -0.41 -1.54 -6.56
N ALA A 139 -1.43 -1.49 -7.42
CA ALA A 139 -2.80 -1.79 -7.05
C ALA A 139 -2.91 -3.30 -6.78
N ARG A 140 -3.11 -3.71 -5.52
CA ARG A 140 -3.46 -5.10 -5.21
C ARG A 140 -4.97 -5.33 -5.11
N TYR A 141 -5.81 -4.30 -5.12
CA TYR A 141 -7.27 -4.43 -5.19
C TYR A 141 -7.74 -4.57 -6.65
N ASN A 142 -8.89 -5.21 -6.85
CA ASN A 142 -9.51 -5.40 -8.15
C ASN A 142 -10.83 -4.60 -8.26
N PHE A 143 -11.30 -4.32 -9.49
CA PHE A 143 -12.59 -3.68 -9.75
C PHE A 143 -13.53 -4.65 -10.46
N ILE A 144 -14.81 -4.55 -10.12
CA ILE A 144 -15.86 -5.36 -10.76
C ILE A 144 -15.86 -5.06 -12.27
N PRO A 145 -15.92 -6.08 -13.16
CA PRO A 145 -15.93 -5.93 -14.61
C PRO A 145 -17.03 -4.99 -15.07
N GLY A 146 -16.68 -4.12 -16.02
CA GLY A 146 -17.53 -3.00 -16.41
C GLY A 146 -17.37 -1.77 -15.52
N ASN A 147 -16.55 -1.85 -14.45
CA ASN A 147 -16.20 -0.75 -13.54
C ASN A 147 -17.44 0.05 -13.10
N PRO A 148 -18.47 -0.63 -12.53
CA PRO A 148 -19.70 0.02 -12.09
C PRO A 148 -19.36 1.04 -11.00
N ARG A 149 -19.92 2.25 -11.10
CA ARG A 149 -19.63 3.36 -10.19
C ARG A 149 -20.89 4.13 -9.84
N TRP A 150 -20.97 4.54 -8.59
CA TRP A 150 -21.94 5.54 -8.16
C TRP A 150 -21.64 6.88 -8.83
N THR A 151 -22.67 7.49 -9.40
CA THR A 151 -22.62 8.85 -9.97
C THR A 151 -22.68 9.93 -8.89
N LYS A 152 -23.17 9.59 -7.70
CA LYS A 152 -23.24 10.48 -6.53
C LYS A 152 -22.34 10.00 -5.41
N ARG A 153 -21.91 10.95 -4.58
CA ARG A 153 -21.02 10.70 -3.43
C ARG A 153 -21.75 10.62 -2.09
N GLN A 154 -22.97 11.14 -2.01
CA GLN A 154 -23.82 10.96 -0.85
C GLN A 154 -24.75 9.78 -1.08
N LEU A 155 -24.47 8.68 -0.39
CA LEU A 155 -25.24 7.44 -0.46
C LEU A 155 -26.10 7.31 0.79
N THR A 156 -27.38 7.04 0.61
CA THR A 156 -28.29 6.73 1.72
C THR A 156 -28.42 5.22 1.86
N TYR A 157 -28.48 4.75 3.10
CA TYR A 157 -28.71 3.33 3.37
C TYR A 157 -29.85 3.12 4.37
N THR A 158 -30.49 1.97 4.28
CA THR A 158 -31.56 1.60 5.20
C THR A 158 -31.54 0.10 5.50
N PHE A 159 -32.14 -0.30 6.62
CA PHE A 159 -32.17 -1.69 7.05
C PHE A 159 -33.53 -2.35 6.78
N ARG A 160 -33.53 -3.48 6.07
CA ARG A 160 -34.71 -4.28 5.75
C ARG A 160 -34.40 -5.77 5.82
N SER A 161 -34.45 -6.34 7.02
CA SER A 161 -34.30 -7.78 7.22
C SER A 161 -35.63 -8.51 7.06
N SER A 162 -35.61 -9.73 6.53
CA SER A 162 -36.77 -10.63 6.58
C SER A 162 -36.89 -11.37 7.91
N VAL A 163 -35.81 -11.38 8.70
CA VAL A 163 -35.73 -12.02 10.01
C VAL A 163 -35.10 -11.11 11.07
N GLN A 164 -35.46 -11.30 12.33
CA GLN A 164 -34.83 -10.61 13.45
C GLN A 164 -33.66 -11.46 13.97
N VAL A 165 -32.49 -10.85 14.17
CA VAL A 165 -31.29 -11.50 14.67
C VAL A 165 -30.88 -10.82 15.97
N SER A 166 -30.63 -11.58 17.04
CA SER A 166 -30.35 -11.03 18.38
C SER A 166 -29.02 -10.27 18.46
N ALA A 167 -27.99 -10.74 17.74
CA ALA A 167 -26.73 -10.01 17.54
C ALA A 167 -26.92 -8.70 16.74
N ALA A 168 -28.05 -8.54 16.03
CA ALA A 168 -28.35 -7.36 15.24
C ALA A 168 -28.92 -6.17 16.04
N GLN A 169 -28.98 -6.23 17.38
CA GLN A 169 -29.29 -5.02 18.17
C GLN A 169 -28.29 -3.89 17.89
N ASN A 170 -27.07 -4.24 17.47
CA ASN A 170 -26.01 -3.30 17.13
C ASN A 170 -25.65 -3.28 15.63
N ILE A 171 -26.38 -3.96 14.73
CA ILE A 171 -26.04 -3.98 13.28
C ILE A 171 -25.96 -2.56 12.71
N ARG A 172 -26.84 -1.67 13.14
CA ARG A 172 -26.82 -0.26 12.71
C ARG A 172 -25.50 0.41 13.09
N SER A 173 -25.03 0.16 14.32
CA SER A 173 -23.75 0.66 14.81
C SER A 173 -22.57 0.03 14.06
N ILE A 174 -22.60 -1.29 13.82
CA ILE A 174 -21.53 -2.02 13.12
C ILE A 174 -21.43 -1.58 11.66
N CYS A 175 -22.55 -1.55 10.93
CA CYS A 175 -22.57 -1.04 9.56
C CYS A 175 -22.21 0.44 9.51
N ALA A 176 -22.61 1.25 10.50
CA ALA A 176 -22.17 2.64 10.58
C ALA A 176 -20.64 2.75 10.74
N LYS A 177 -20.01 1.91 11.57
CA LYS A 177 -18.53 1.83 11.66
C LYS A 177 -17.90 1.38 10.34
N ALA A 178 -18.46 0.35 9.70
CA ALA A 178 -17.95 -0.15 8.43
C ALA A 178 -18.06 0.89 7.30
N PHE A 179 -19.19 1.57 7.19
CA PHE A 179 -19.36 2.73 6.31
C PHE A 179 -18.42 3.88 6.68
N GLN A 180 -18.19 4.13 7.97
CA GLN A 180 -17.25 5.15 8.41
C GLN A 180 -15.82 4.82 7.97
N ARG A 181 -15.40 3.56 8.00
CA ARG A 181 -14.08 3.14 7.50
C ARG A 181 -13.96 3.38 6.00
N TRP A 182 -14.99 3.01 5.24
CA TRP A 182 -15.03 3.32 3.81
C TRP A 182 -15.13 4.82 3.52
N ALA A 183 -15.86 5.60 4.32
CA ALA A 183 -15.96 7.05 4.17
C ALA A 183 -14.69 7.79 4.58
N GLN A 184 -13.92 7.21 5.52
CA GLN A 184 -12.61 7.72 5.87
C GLN A 184 -11.73 7.63 4.65
N VAL A 185 -11.65 6.43 4.04
CA VAL A 185 -10.82 6.24 2.86
C VAL A 185 -11.38 7.03 1.69
N THR A 186 -12.67 6.92 1.32
CA THR A 186 -13.34 7.40 0.08
C THR A 186 -13.92 8.81 0.09
N GLU A 187 -14.35 9.27 -1.10
CA GLU A 187 -15.19 10.47 -1.22
C GLU A 187 -16.66 10.24 -0.85
N PHE A 188 -17.04 9.01 -0.50
CA PHE A 188 -18.41 8.69 -0.17
C PHE A 188 -18.77 9.18 1.23
N THR A 189 -19.98 9.69 1.35
CA THR A 189 -20.63 9.95 2.63
C THR A 189 -21.86 9.07 2.71
N PHE A 190 -22.08 8.49 3.88
CA PHE A 190 -23.18 7.56 4.11
C PHE A 190 -24.14 8.13 5.14
N GLN A 191 -25.42 8.09 4.82
CA GLN A 191 -26.48 8.52 5.73
C GLN A 191 -27.52 7.44 5.88
N GLU A 192 -27.75 7.00 7.11
CA GLU A 192 -28.88 6.13 7.39
C GLU A 192 -30.19 6.91 7.24
N VAL A 193 -31.15 6.37 6.49
CA VAL A 193 -32.51 6.91 6.37
C VAL A 193 -33.52 6.00 7.05
N THR A 194 -34.37 6.59 7.87
CA THR A 194 -35.44 5.89 8.57
C THR A 194 -36.79 6.07 7.85
N GLY A 195 -37.68 5.10 8.00
CA GLY A 195 -39.02 5.13 7.39
C GLY A 195 -39.08 4.58 5.96
N SER A 196 -40.10 5.00 5.19
CA SER A 196 -40.37 4.55 3.83
C SER A 196 -39.58 5.29 2.74
N SER A 197 -38.66 6.16 3.14
CA SER A 197 -37.81 6.91 2.21
C SER A 197 -36.97 5.96 1.35
N PRO A 198 -36.86 6.20 0.03
CA PRO A 198 -35.98 5.42 -0.83
C PRO A 198 -34.52 5.61 -0.40
N ALA A 199 -33.79 4.50 -0.33
CA ALA A 199 -32.37 4.48 -0.02
C ALA A 199 -31.59 3.90 -1.22
N ASP A 200 -30.33 4.33 -1.38
CA ASP A 200 -29.44 3.80 -2.41
C ASP A 200 -28.98 2.38 -2.11
N ILE A 201 -28.79 2.09 -0.82
CA ILE A 201 -28.31 0.81 -0.32
C ILE A 201 -29.34 0.24 0.65
N VAL A 202 -29.70 -1.02 0.46
CA VAL A 202 -30.56 -1.77 1.38
C VAL A 202 -29.74 -2.88 2.03
N ILE A 203 -29.70 -2.86 3.36
CA ILE A 203 -28.96 -3.84 4.16
C ILE A 203 -29.95 -4.72 4.93
N GLY A 204 -29.76 -6.03 4.93
CA GLY A 204 -30.71 -6.93 5.60
C GLY A 204 -30.15 -8.28 5.97
N PHE A 205 -30.73 -8.89 7.00
CA PHE A 205 -30.53 -10.29 7.32
C PHE A 205 -31.63 -11.13 6.68
N HIS A 206 -31.21 -12.20 6.00
CA HIS A 206 -32.10 -13.14 5.31
C HIS A 206 -31.65 -14.58 5.57
N ARG A 207 -32.49 -15.56 5.21
CA ARG A 207 -32.19 -16.99 5.31
C ARG A 207 -32.60 -17.67 4.02
N GLY A 208 -31.81 -18.64 3.57
CA GLY A 208 -32.12 -19.42 2.37
C GLY A 208 -32.47 -18.55 1.16
N ASP A 209 -33.44 -19.00 0.38
CA ASP A 209 -33.97 -18.23 -0.74
C ASP A 209 -34.78 -17.02 -0.26
N HIS A 210 -34.36 -15.84 -0.72
CA HIS A 210 -34.96 -14.55 -0.40
C HIS A 210 -35.26 -13.72 -1.66
N ASN A 211 -35.49 -14.41 -2.78
CA ASN A 211 -35.99 -13.87 -4.05
C ASN A 211 -35.05 -12.89 -4.78
N ASP A 212 -33.74 -12.95 -4.54
CA ASP A 212 -32.74 -12.20 -5.30
C ASP A 212 -31.87 -13.10 -6.21
N GLY A 213 -32.13 -14.41 -6.21
CA GLY A 213 -31.39 -15.41 -6.99
C GLY A 213 -30.14 -15.96 -6.32
N HIS A 214 -29.81 -15.50 -5.11
CA HIS A 214 -28.61 -15.89 -4.35
C HIS A 214 -28.99 -16.45 -2.98
N PRO A 215 -29.51 -17.70 -2.89
CA PRO A 215 -29.92 -18.27 -1.62
C PRO A 215 -28.72 -18.52 -0.70
N PHE A 216 -28.93 -18.28 0.60
CA PHE A 216 -27.97 -18.62 1.66
C PHE A 216 -27.99 -20.13 1.99
N ASP A 217 -26.85 -20.64 2.44
CA ASP A 217 -26.59 -22.06 2.68
C ASP A 217 -26.74 -22.48 4.15
N GLY A 218 -26.89 -21.54 5.08
CA GLY A 218 -27.03 -21.80 6.50
C GLY A 218 -25.73 -21.48 7.27
N PRO A 219 -25.49 -22.07 8.45
CA PRO A 219 -24.33 -21.70 9.24
C PRO A 219 -23.01 -22.15 8.60
N GLN A 220 -22.04 -21.26 8.45
CA GLN A 220 -20.81 -21.39 7.68
C GLN A 220 -21.03 -21.40 6.16
N GLY A 221 -19.97 -21.11 5.42
CA GLY A 221 -20.00 -21.09 3.96
C GLY A 221 -20.26 -19.70 3.44
N THR A 222 -21.47 -19.41 2.98
CA THR A 222 -21.78 -18.09 2.41
C THR A 222 -22.21 -17.12 3.50
N LEU A 223 -21.28 -16.27 3.93
CA LEU A 223 -21.50 -15.36 5.05
C LEU A 223 -22.48 -14.23 4.71
N ALA A 224 -22.30 -13.64 3.53
CA ALA A 224 -23.03 -12.47 3.05
C ALA A 224 -22.81 -12.33 1.54
N HIS A 225 -23.61 -11.46 0.90
CA HIS A 225 -23.35 -11.02 -0.47
C HIS A 225 -23.84 -9.60 -0.71
N ALA A 226 -23.19 -8.92 -1.65
CA ALA A 226 -23.54 -7.59 -2.06
C ALA A 226 -23.62 -7.44 -3.58
N THR A 227 -24.47 -6.52 -4.04
CA THR A 227 -24.53 -6.14 -5.45
C THR A 227 -23.54 -5.02 -5.76
N PRO A 228 -23.00 -4.92 -6.99
CA PRO A 228 -22.22 -3.76 -7.42
C PRO A 228 -23.05 -2.45 -7.37
N PRO A 229 -22.39 -1.29 -7.53
CA PRO A 229 -23.08 -0.01 -7.69
C PRO A 229 -24.20 -0.07 -8.75
N ALA A 230 -25.43 0.24 -8.32
CA ALA A 230 -26.63 0.19 -9.13
C ALA A 230 -27.64 1.24 -8.61
N THR A 231 -28.77 1.43 -9.29
CA THR A 231 -29.82 2.38 -8.81
C THR A 231 -30.29 2.08 -7.39
N ILE A 232 -30.37 0.78 -7.03
CA ILE A 232 -30.55 0.31 -5.66
C ILE A 232 -29.61 -0.88 -5.47
N ALA A 233 -28.59 -0.69 -4.65
CA ALA A 233 -27.68 -1.75 -4.27
C ALA A 233 -28.17 -2.46 -3.00
N ARG A 234 -27.81 -3.73 -2.85
CA ARG A 234 -28.21 -4.58 -1.72
C ARG A 234 -26.98 -5.23 -1.10
N CYS A 235 -27.01 -5.35 0.23
CA CYS A 235 -26.06 -6.11 1.01
C CYS A 235 -26.87 -6.99 1.96
N HIS A 236 -26.77 -8.30 1.78
CA HIS A 236 -27.50 -9.28 2.57
C HIS A 236 -26.52 -10.09 3.40
N PHE A 237 -26.88 -10.36 4.65
CA PHE A 237 -26.14 -11.23 5.56
C PHE A 237 -26.95 -12.49 5.81
N ASP A 238 -26.26 -13.64 5.87
CA ASP A 238 -26.92 -14.87 6.29
C ASP A 238 -27.25 -14.80 7.78
N ALA A 239 -28.53 -14.88 8.11
CA ALA A 239 -29.01 -14.84 9.48
C ALA A 239 -28.82 -16.17 10.23
N ASP A 240 -28.40 -17.24 9.56
CA ASP A 240 -28.06 -18.53 10.15
C ASP A 240 -26.63 -18.57 10.74
N GLU A 241 -25.78 -17.58 10.41
CA GLU A 241 -24.42 -17.48 10.93
C GLU A 241 -24.31 -17.06 12.40
N SER A 242 -23.22 -17.48 13.05
CA SER A 242 -22.92 -17.12 14.44
C SER A 242 -22.20 -15.78 14.53
N TRP A 243 -22.95 -14.68 14.36
CA TRP A 243 -22.41 -13.32 14.38
C TRP A 243 -21.98 -12.84 15.76
N SER A 244 -20.84 -12.16 15.83
CA SER A 244 -20.34 -11.49 17.03
C SER A 244 -19.64 -10.17 16.69
N GLU A 245 -19.63 -9.25 17.66
CA GLU A 245 -18.75 -8.05 17.66
C GLU A 245 -17.39 -8.32 18.28
N ASN A 246 -17.23 -9.42 19.00
CA ASN A 246 -15.97 -9.87 19.58
C ASN A 246 -15.98 -11.39 19.43
N PRO A 247 -15.61 -11.90 18.23
CA PRO A 247 -15.83 -13.29 17.89
C PRO A 247 -14.97 -14.22 18.76
N GLY A 248 -15.62 -15.23 19.35
CA GLY A 248 -14.91 -16.43 19.77
C GLY A 248 -14.44 -17.25 18.55
N PRO A 249 -13.68 -18.34 18.77
CA PRO A 249 -13.06 -19.12 17.69
C PRO A 249 -14.00 -19.64 16.60
N ASN A 250 -15.29 -19.83 16.91
CA ASN A 250 -16.30 -20.37 16.00
C ASN A 250 -17.38 -19.33 15.62
N GLN A 251 -17.12 -18.05 15.88
CA GLN A 251 -18.05 -16.96 15.58
C GLN A 251 -17.51 -16.10 14.46
N MET A 252 -18.40 -15.55 13.65
CA MET A 252 -18.08 -14.68 12.55
C MET A 252 -18.07 -13.22 13.02
N ASP A 253 -17.00 -12.51 12.69
CA ASP A 253 -16.93 -11.08 12.98
C ASP A 253 -17.83 -10.30 12.03
N LEU A 254 -18.92 -9.75 12.56
CA LEU A 254 -19.91 -9.04 11.75
C LEU A 254 -19.35 -7.74 11.17
N GLU A 255 -18.41 -7.07 11.86
CA GLU A 255 -17.77 -5.86 11.33
C GLU A 255 -16.86 -6.19 10.15
N SER A 256 -16.04 -7.25 10.24
CA SER A 256 -15.16 -7.67 9.14
C SER A 256 -15.94 -7.99 7.86
N VAL A 257 -17.01 -8.79 7.98
CA VAL A 257 -17.88 -9.09 6.84
C VAL A 257 -18.57 -7.83 6.32
N ALA A 258 -19.08 -6.97 7.20
CA ALA A 258 -19.69 -5.71 6.76
C ALA A 258 -18.72 -4.79 6.01
N VAL A 259 -17.46 -4.68 6.45
CA VAL A 259 -16.45 -3.90 5.74
C VAL A 259 -16.17 -4.51 4.37
N HIS A 260 -16.04 -5.84 4.27
CA HIS A 260 -15.85 -6.53 2.99
C HIS A 260 -17.01 -6.26 2.01
N GLU A 261 -18.26 -6.53 2.42
CA GLU A 261 -19.43 -6.41 1.56
C GLU A 261 -19.68 -4.95 1.09
N ILE A 262 -19.38 -3.97 1.96
CA ILE A 262 -19.45 -2.56 1.55
C ILE A 262 -18.42 -2.24 0.47
N GLY A 263 -17.26 -2.90 0.44
CA GLY A 263 -16.30 -2.78 -0.66
C GLY A 263 -16.94 -3.10 -2.02
N HIS A 264 -17.72 -4.18 -2.09
CA HIS A 264 -18.48 -4.54 -3.29
C HIS A 264 -19.56 -3.52 -3.64
N LEU A 265 -20.28 -2.99 -2.65
CA LEU A 265 -21.23 -1.88 -2.85
C LEU A 265 -20.54 -0.65 -3.47
N LEU A 266 -19.23 -0.48 -3.30
CA LEU A 266 -18.45 0.62 -3.86
C LEU A 266 -17.75 0.27 -5.18
N GLY A 267 -17.93 -0.96 -5.68
CA GLY A 267 -17.42 -1.42 -6.97
C GLY A 267 -16.06 -2.14 -6.90
N LEU A 268 -15.58 -2.47 -5.69
CA LEU A 268 -14.39 -3.30 -5.51
C LEU A 268 -14.71 -4.77 -5.69
N ASP A 269 -13.66 -5.50 -6.02
CA ASP A 269 -13.68 -6.92 -6.35
C ASP A 269 -12.70 -7.68 -5.47
N HIS A 270 -12.80 -9.01 -5.47
CA HIS A 270 -11.98 -9.84 -4.60
C HIS A 270 -10.47 -9.68 -4.89
N ASN A 271 -9.68 -9.70 -3.83
CA ASN A 271 -8.22 -9.80 -3.87
C ASN A 271 -7.78 -11.02 -3.05
N ASP A 272 -7.64 -12.17 -3.74
CA ASP A 272 -7.28 -13.46 -3.12
C ASP A 272 -5.77 -13.76 -3.18
N ASP A 273 -4.90 -12.76 -3.32
CA ASP A 273 -3.44 -12.97 -3.24
C ASP A 273 -3.07 -13.53 -1.85
N PRO A 274 -2.46 -14.73 -1.75
CA PRO A 274 -2.14 -15.37 -0.49
C PRO A 274 -1.06 -14.64 0.32
N LYS A 275 -0.39 -13.65 -0.28
CA LYS A 275 0.58 -12.76 0.39
C LYS A 275 -0.05 -11.41 0.81
N ALA A 276 -1.30 -11.17 0.44
CA ALA A 276 -2.08 -10.00 0.79
C ALA A 276 -2.93 -10.32 2.02
N ASP A 277 -3.03 -9.37 2.94
CA ASP A 277 -3.95 -9.48 4.08
C ASP A 277 -5.11 -8.50 3.84
N ALA A 278 -5.70 -8.64 2.66
CA ALA A 278 -6.66 -7.72 2.07
C ALA A 278 -8.07 -7.94 2.64
N ILE A 279 -8.76 -6.88 3.08
CA ILE A 279 -10.17 -6.92 3.45
C ILE A 279 -11.04 -7.54 2.36
N MET A 280 -10.69 -7.32 1.09
CA MET A 280 -11.40 -7.86 -0.06
C MET A 280 -11.00 -9.31 -0.41
N SER A 281 -10.28 -10.02 0.46
CA SER A 281 -10.14 -11.48 0.37
C SER A 281 -11.52 -12.12 0.45
N SER A 282 -11.87 -12.96 -0.53
CA SER A 282 -13.15 -13.67 -0.56
C SER A 282 -13.35 -14.54 0.69
N ARG A 283 -12.27 -15.01 1.32
CA ARG A 283 -12.30 -15.76 2.58
C ARG A 283 -12.32 -14.85 3.80
N ILE A 284 -13.19 -15.19 4.74
CA ILE A 284 -13.25 -14.56 6.05
C ILE A 284 -13.39 -15.68 7.09
N GLY A 285 -12.32 -15.93 7.85
CA GLY A 285 -12.30 -17.02 8.81
C GLY A 285 -13.05 -16.70 10.11
N ALA A 286 -13.61 -17.74 10.76
CA ALA A 286 -14.18 -17.61 12.08
C ALA A 286 -13.12 -17.22 13.12
N GLY A 287 -13.50 -16.40 14.10
CA GLY A 287 -12.59 -15.89 15.15
C GLY A 287 -11.54 -14.88 14.67
N ILE A 288 -11.56 -14.48 13.39
CA ILE A 288 -10.64 -13.51 12.83
C ILE A 288 -11.30 -12.12 12.83
N GLU A 289 -10.61 -11.15 13.43
CA GLU A 289 -10.96 -9.74 13.30
C GLU A 289 -10.13 -9.11 12.18
N LYS A 290 -10.80 -8.77 11.08
CA LYS A 290 -10.22 -8.11 9.91
C LYS A 290 -11.06 -6.89 9.57
N ARG A 291 -10.83 -5.80 10.31
CA ARG A 291 -11.66 -4.59 10.25
C ARG A 291 -10.95 -3.38 9.63
N ASP A 292 -9.62 -3.43 9.56
CA ASP A 292 -8.82 -2.32 9.06
C ASP A 292 -8.59 -2.44 7.56
N LEU A 293 -8.87 -1.36 6.83
CA LEU A 293 -8.62 -1.25 5.40
C LEU A 293 -7.11 -1.09 5.19
N ARG A 294 -6.51 -1.96 4.39
CA ARG A 294 -5.06 -1.96 4.13
C ARG A 294 -4.73 -1.41 2.74
N VAL A 295 -3.44 -1.21 2.48
CA VAL A 295 -2.93 -0.62 1.23
C VAL A 295 -3.36 -1.43 0.00
N ASP A 296 -3.56 -2.73 0.16
CA ASP A 296 -4.06 -3.68 -0.84
C ASP A 296 -5.58 -3.64 -1.07
N ASP A 297 -6.33 -2.87 -0.28
CA ASP A 297 -7.80 -2.73 -0.36
C ASP A 297 -8.26 -1.38 -0.91
N ILE A 298 -7.34 -0.42 -1.04
CA ILE A 298 -7.68 0.99 -1.27
C ILE A 298 -6.98 1.50 -2.53
N GLN A 299 -7.77 1.82 -3.56
CA GLN A 299 -7.41 2.90 -4.51
C GLN A 299 -8.64 3.56 -5.16
N VAL A 300 -9.73 3.67 -4.42
CA VAL A 300 -10.75 4.67 -4.80
C VAL A 300 -10.48 6.00 -4.12
N SER A 301 -9.41 6.11 -3.32
CA SER A 301 -9.42 7.19 -2.35
C SER A 301 -8.15 7.54 -1.56
N LEU A 302 -6.98 7.24 -2.13
CA LEU A 302 -5.75 7.90 -1.66
C LEU A 302 -5.81 9.43 -1.79
N TYR A 303 -6.73 9.96 -2.61
CA TYR A 303 -6.93 11.40 -2.80
C TYR A 303 -7.78 12.07 -1.70
N LEU A 304 -8.60 11.33 -0.92
CA LEU A 304 -9.53 11.95 0.04
C LEU A 304 -9.24 11.68 1.53
N LEU A 305 -8.54 10.59 1.89
CA LEU A 305 -7.93 10.47 3.23
C LEU A 305 -6.88 11.54 3.48
N LEU A 306 -6.18 11.94 2.42
CA LEU A 306 -5.29 13.09 2.44
C LEU A 306 -6.09 14.35 2.83
N ALA A 307 -7.25 14.61 2.21
CA ALA A 307 -8.01 15.86 2.38
C ALA A 307 -8.65 16.08 3.76
N ILE A 308 -8.98 15.02 4.52
CA ILE A 308 -9.65 15.15 5.83
C ILE A 308 -8.66 15.22 7.00
N LEU A 309 -7.50 14.56 6.90
CA LEU A 309 -6.39 14.78 7.83
C LEU A 309 -5.66 16.13 7.58
N ILE A 310 -5.83 16.71 6.38
CA ILE A 310 -5.36 18.05 5.98
C ILE A 310 -6.01 19.21 6.75
N LYS A 311 -7.05 18.99 7.57
CA LYS A 311 -7.48 20.01 8.54
C LYS A 311 -6.74 19.99 9.87
N PHE A 312 -5.89 19.00 10.16
CA PHE A 312 -5.20 18.97 11.46
C PHE A 312 -3.71 18.67 11.46
N VAL A 313 -3.11 17.99 10.48
CA VAL A 313 -1.64 17.88 10.43
C VAL A 313 -1.17 17.78 8.98
N GLN A 314 -0.24 18.64 8.63
CA GLN A 314 0.25 18.90 7.28
C GLN A 314 1.15 17.75 6.74
N SER A 315 0.97 17.52 5.43
CA SER A 315 1.91 17.13 4.36
C SER A 315 2.70 15.82 4.34
N GLU A 316 2.55 15.10 3.20
CA GLU A 316 3.61 14.52 2.33
C GLU A 316 3.05 13.62 1.19
N PRO A 317 3.80 13.31 0.10
CA PRO A 317 3.50 13.76 -1.25
C PRO A 317 3.12 12.57 -2.13
N THR A 318 2.22 12.79 -3.07
CA THR A 318 2.03 11.86 -4.19
C THR A 318 3.24 11.95 -5.11
N GLY A 319 4.17 11.00 -5.05
CA GLY A 319 5.40 11.07 -5.86
C GLY A 319 5.99 9.71 -6.21
N TYR A 320 6.32 9.54 -7.48
CA TYR A 320 7.24 8.53 -7.97
C TYR A 320 8.51 8.46 -7.11
N HIS A 321 8.82 7.32 -6.49
CA HIS A 321 10.14 7.12 -5.86
C HIS A 321 11.10 6.56 -6.92
N PRO A 322 12.20 7.24 -7.26
CA PRO A 322 13.05 6.92 -8.41
C PRO A 322 13.64 5.51 -8.36
N PHE A 323 13.91 5.02 -7.15
CA PHE A 323 14.46 3.68 -6.91
C PHE A 323 13.44 2.59 -6.56
N LYS A 324 12.12 2.83 -6.71
CA LYS A 324 11.08 1.84 -6.37
C LYS A 324 11.25 0.51 -7.12
N SER A 325 11.81 0.57 -8.33
CA SER A 325 12.14 -0.60 -9.15
C SER A 325 13.20 -1.51 -8.52
N ILE A 326 14.07 -1.00 -7.65
CA ILE A 326 15.15 -1.75 -6.99
C ILE A 326 14.59 -2.71 -5.93
N LEU A 327 13.38 -2.48 -5.40
CA LEU A 327 12.71 -3.43 -4.48
C LEU A 327 12.54 -4.83 -5.08
N ASN A 328 12.34 -4.92 -6.40
CA ASN A 328 12.20 -6.20 -7.09
C ASN A 328 13.53 -6.95 -7.27
N LEU A 329 14.65 -6.29 -6.94
CA LEU A 329 15.99 -6.85 -7.02
C LEU A 329 16.46 -7.40 -5.66
N VAL A 330 15.64 -7.33 -4.62
CA VAL A 330 15.94 -7.89 -3.30
C VAL A 330 16.24 -9.39 -3.43
N GLU A 331 17.31 -9.83 -2.78
CA GLU A 331 17.92 -11.16 -2.88
C GLU A 331 18.66 -11.48 -4.19
N SER A 332 18.84 -10.51 -5.10
CA SER A 332 19.69 -10.71 -6.27
C SER A 332 21.16 -10.91 -5.88
N GLN A 333 21.84 -11.80 -6.59
CA GLN A 333 23.24 -12.17 -6.34
C GLN A 333 23.98 -12.53 -7.63
N LYS A 334 25.31 -12.65 -7.51
CA LYS A 334 26.20 -12.96 -8.62
C LYS A 334 25.77 -14.16 -9.46
N GLY A 335 25.89 -14.01 -10.77
CA GLY A 335 25.52 -15.02 -11.77
C GLY A 335 24.05 -14.98 -12.22
N GLN A 336 23.24 -14.08 -11.65
CA GLN A 336 21.88 -13.81 -12.13
C GLN A 336 21.86 -12.66 -13.13
N SER A 337 20.92 -12.73 -14.08
CA SER A 337 20.52 -11.56 -14.87
C SER A 337 19.07 -11.25 -14.54
N VAL A 338 18.83 -10.07 -13.97
CA VAL A 338 17.53 -9.64 -13.47
C VAL A 338 17.19 -8.31 -14.13
N ALA A 339 16.01 -8.22 -14.72
CA ALA A 339 15.58 -7.00 -15.41
C ALA A 339 15.69 -5.78 -14.48
N LYS A 340 16.30 -4.70 -14.98
CA LYS A 340 16.55 -3.42 -14.28
C LYS A 340 17.70 -3.42 -13.28
N LEU A 341 18.53 -4.45 -13.23
CA LEU A 341 19.75 -4.45 -12.41
C LEU A 341 20.74 -3.33 -12.82
N HIS A 342 20.71 -2.87 -14.08
CA HIS A 342 21.46 -1.69 -14.51
C HIS A 342 21.16 -0.42 -13.69
N LEU A 343 19.95 -0.30 -13.09
CA LEU A 343 19.62 0.85 -12.24
C LEU A 343 20.43 0.87 -10.93
N VAL A 344 20.74 -0.31 -10.38
CA VAL A 344 21.63 -0.44 -9.23
C VAL A 344 23.06 -0.09 -9.63
N LYS A 345 23.51 -0.53 -10.80
CA LYS A 345 24.82 -0.15 -11.34
C LYS A 345 24.93 1.36 -11.53
N GLN A 346 23.86 2.02 -12.02
CA GLN A 346 23.79 3.48 -12.14
C GLN A 346 23.86 4.18 -10.78
N TYR A 347 23.12 3.69 -9.78
CA TYR A 347 23.18 4.21 -8.40
C TYR A 347 24.59 4.11 -7.82
N LEU A 348 25.19 2.90 -7.87
CA LEU A 348 26.53 2.66 -7.36
C LEU A 348 27.58 3.47 -8.12
N LYS A 349 27.39 3.69 -9.42
CA LYS A 349 28.23 4.58 -10.22
C LYS A 349 28.11 6.04 -9.78
N LYS A 350 26.88 6.55 -9.57
CA LYS A 350 26.63 7.93 -9.13
C LYS A 350 27.38 8.23 -7.82
N PHE A 351 27.34 7.30 -6.87
CA PHE A 351 28.00 7.48 -5.56
C PHE A 351 29.45 7.00 -5.50
N GLY A 352 30.05 6.59 -6.62
CA GLY A 352 31.48 6.33 -6.75
C GLY A 352 31.95 4.90 -6.42
N TYR A 353 31.03 3.95 -6.26
CA TYR A 353 31.34 2.54 -5.96
C TYR A 353 31.60 1.70 -7.20
N LEU A 354 31.21 2.17 -8.39
CA LEU A 354 31.31 1.40 -9.64
C LEU A 354 31.72 2.29 -10.82
N ASN A 355 32.68 1.83 -11.63
CA ASN A 355 33.22 2.59 -12.76
C ASN A 355 32.70 2.12 -14.15
N GLN A 356 32.01 0.97 -14.29
CA GLN A 356 31.54 0.44 -15.58
C GLN A 356 30.13 -0.24 -15.58
N VAL A 357 29.52 -0.19 -16.78
CA VAL A 357 28.36 -0.88 -17.42
C VAL A 357 26.92 -0.57 -16.98
N ASN A 358 26.08 -0.27 -18.00
CA ASN A 358 24.62 -0.31 -17.98
C ASN A 358 24.14 -1.63 -18.61
N ASP A 359 24.26 -2.73 -17.88
CA ASP A 359 23.66 -4.01 -18.24
C ASP A 359 22.90 -4.59 -17.03
N ASP A 360 22.14 -5.64 -17.28
CA ASP A 360 21.33 -6.32 -16.27
C ASP A 360 22.03 -7.56 -15.68
N GLU A 361 23.36 -7.66 -15.78
CA GLU A 361 24.12 -8.81 -15.27
C GLU A 361 24.70 -8.54 -13.88
N PHE A 362 24.51 -9.50 -12.96
CA PHE A 362 25.16 -9.47 -11.66
C PHE A 362 26.56 -10.07 -11.75
N ASP A 363 27.51 -9.25 -12.19
CA ASP A 363 28.91 -9.60 -12.41
C ASP A 363 29.80 -9.43 -11.16
N ASP A 364 31.09 -9.75 -11.31
CA ASP A 364 32.11 -9.59 -10.26
C ASP A 364 32.27 -8.14 -9.80
N LEU A 365 32.08 -7.19 -10.72
CA LEU A 365 32.23 -5.77 -10.45
C LEU A 365 31.09 -5.24 -9.58
N LEU A 366 29.85 -5.64 -9.88
CA LEU A 366 28.67 -5.30 -9.08
C LEU A 366 28.73 -5.93 -7.70
N GLU A 367 29.13 -7.20 -7.60
CA GLU A 367 29.33 -7.83 -6.29
C GLU A 367 30.36 -7.06 -5.46
N SER A 368 31.52 -6.73 -6.04
CA SER A 368 32.56 -5.95 -5.36
C SER A 368 32.10 -4.56 -4.96
N ALA A 369 31.33 -3.88 -5.82
CA ALA A 369 30.78 -2.56 -5.54
C ALA A 369 29.76 -2.62 -4.37
N ILE A 370 28.88 -3.62 -4.35
CA ILE A 370 27.92 -3.83 -3.25
C ILE A 370 28.65 -4.13 -1.95
N ARG A 371 29.70 -4.97 -1.97
CA ARG A 371 30.53 -5.24 -0.77
C ARG A 371 31.15 -3.95 -0.24
N THR A 372 31.67 -3.10 -1.13
CA THR A 372 32.28 -1.81 -0.77
C THR A 372 31.23 -0.85 -0.19
N TYR A 373 30.05 -0.78 -0.79
CA TYR A 373 28.92 0.00 -0.30
C TYR A 373 28.46 -0.47 1.10
N GLN A 374 28.33 -1.78 1.29
CA GLN A 374 27.99 -2.38 2.59
C GLN A 374 29.03 -2.06 3.66
N GLN A 375 30.31 -2.14 3.31
CA GLN A 375 31.41 -1.74 4.21
C GLN A 375 31.34 -0.26 4.56
N ASN A 376 31.05 0.62 3.60
CA ASN A 376 30.98 2.07 3.82
C ASN A 376 29.91 2.47 4.83
N PHE A 377 28.82 1.71 4.95
CA PHE A 377 27.71 1.98 5.86
C PHE A 377 27.60 0.97 7.01
N HIS A 378 28.68 0.25 7.32
CA HIS A 378 28.76 -0.74 8.41
C HIS A 378 27.62 -1.77 8.41
N MET A 379 27.24 -2.20 7.22
CA MET A 379 26.31 -3.29 7.01
C MET A 379 27.05 -4.63 7.00
N GLU A 380 26.31 -5.72 7.12
CA GLU A 380 26.87 -7.04 6.87
C GLU A 380 27.33 -7.13 5.41
N VAL A 381 28.58 -7.56 5.20
CA VAL A 381 29.21 -7.56 3.87
C VAL A 381 28.85 -8.84 3.12
N THR A 382 27.62 -8.91 2.63
CA THR A 382 27.09 -10.09 1.93
C THR A 382 27.52 -10.13 0.45
N GLY A 383 27.72 -8.97 -0.19
CA GLY A 383 27.88 -8.82 -1.63
C GLY A 383 26.59 -9.07 -2.43
N ARG A 384 25.45 -9.16 -1.74
CA ARG A 384 24.12 -9.39 -2.32
C ARG A 384 23.28 -8.12 -2.18
N LEU A 385 22.27 -7.98 -3.04
CA LEU A 385 21.20 -6.98 -2.83
C LEU A 385 20.21 -7.48 -1.79
N ASP A 386 20.69 -7.74 -0.58
CA ASP A 386 19.84 -8.13 0.55
C ASP A 386 18.89 -6.98 0.94
N LYS A 387 17.84 -7.34 1.69
CA LYS A 387 16.82 -6.38 2.13
C LYS A 387 17.40 -5.15 2.83
N ARG A 388 18.47 -5.30 3.62
CA ARG A 388 19.08 -4.19 4.36
C ARG A 388 19.78 -3.22 3.40
N THR A 389 20.51 -3.76 2.42
CA THR A 389 21.22 -2.99 1.40
C THR A 389 20.24 -2.20 0.53
N VAL A 390 19.18 -2.85 0.04
CA VAL A 390 18.15 -2.19 -0.78
C VAL A 390 17.39 -1.12 0.02
N ASN A 391 16.99 -1.42 1.25
CA ASN A 391 16.32 -0.45 2.11
C ASN A 391 17.19 0.78 2.38
N GLN A 392 18.51 0.60 2.55
CA GLN A 392 19.44 1.72 2.71
C GLN A 392 19.55 2.54 1.43
N MET A 393 19.65 1.91 0.26
CA MET A 393 19.72 2.61 -1.04
C MET A 393 18.47 3.44 -1.33
N MET A 394 17.32 3.04 -0.77
CA MET A 394 16.04 3.74 -0.92
C MET A 394 15.82 4.88 0.08
N LYS A 395 16.67 5.05 1.09
CA LYS A 395 16.53 6.20 2.00
C LYS A 395 16.92 7.50 1.29
N PRO A 396 16.26 8.63 1.60
CA PRO A 396 16.63 9.89 1.00
C PRO A 396 18.03 10.30 1.49
N ARG A 397 18.83 10.84 0.57
CA ARG A 397 20.25 11.12 0.79
C ARG A 397 20.76 12.31 0.01
N CYS A 398 21.92 12.81 0.42
CA CYS A 398 22.71 13.76 -0.36
C CYS A 398 23.17 13.13 -1.68
N GLY A 399 23.16 13.95 -2.74
CA GLY A 399 23.59 13.61 -4.09
C GLY A 399 25.10 13.58 -4.31
N VAL A 400 25.89 14.10 -3.36
CA VAL A 400 27.36 14.11 -3.45
C VAL A 400 27.91 12.67 -3.40
N PRO A 401 28.91 12.30 -4.23
CA PRO A 401 29.51 10.96 -4.19
C PRO A 401 30.15 10.62 -2.83
N ASP A 402 29.99 9.36 -2.40
CA ASP A 402 30.61 8.86 -1.16
C ASP A 402 32.11 8.63 -1.34
N ILE A 403 32.48 8.09 -2.51
CA ILE A 403 33.85 7.77 -2.87
C ILE A 403 34.23 8.58 -4.10
N PHE A 404 35.21 9.45 -3.96
CA PHE A 404 35.86 10.06 -5.11
C PHE A 404 37.00 9.14 -5.55
N ASN A 405 37.15 8.89 -6.84
CA ASN A 405 38.17 7.99 -7.45
C ASN A 405 39.65 8.33 -7.10
N SER A 406 39.91 9.21 -6.13
CA SER A 406 41.23 9.64 -5.64
C SER A 406 41.31 9.94 -4.13
N THR A 407 40.33 9.60 -3.28
CA THR A 407 40.42 9.92 -1.85
C THR A 407 41.27 8.93 -1.05
N LYS A 408 42.35 9.44 -0.44
CA LYS A 408 42.93 8.83 0.76
C LYS A 408 41.93 9.09 1.90
N ARG A 409 41.22 8.07 2.38
CA ARG A 409 40.57 8.15 3.69
C ARG A 409 41.65 8.52 4.71
N TYR A 410 41.51 9.65 5.40
CA TYR A 410 42.47 10.06 6.42
C TYR A 410 42.21 9.22 7.67
N ASN A 411 42.57 7.94 7.61
CA ASN A 411 42.69 7.12 8.81
C ASN A 411 43.84 7.73 9.61
N SER A 412 43.54 8.56 10.62
CA SER A 412 44.57 8.95 11.57
C SER A 412 45.02 7.66 12.29
N SER A 413 46.14 7.11 11.83
CA SER A 413 46.75 5.96 12.47
C SER A 413 47.32 6.42 13.80
N LYS A 414 46.74 5.89 14.89
CA LYS A 414 47.18 5.99 16.30
C LYS A 414 47.02 7.36 16.98
N SER A 415 45.84 7.60 17.58
CA SER A 415 45.81 8.28 18.88
C SER A 415 45.99 7.22 19.97
N SER A 416 47.10 7.28 20.69
CA SER A 416 47.43 6.37 21.80
C SER A 416 46.59 6.61 23.08
N ASN A 417 45.55 7.44 23.02
CA ASN A 417 44.87 7.96 24.21
C ASN A 417 43.36 7.68 24.27
N GLY A 418 42.83 6.69 23.55
CA GLY A 418 41.45 6.21 23.74
C GLY A 418 40.34 7.23 23.45
N VAL A 419 40.65 8.31 22.72
CA VAL A 419 39.67 9.25 22.16
C VAL A 419 39.19 8.71 20.82
N ALA A 420 37.91 8.88 20.52
CA ALA A 420 37.26 8.39 19.30
C ALA A 420 38.06 8.76 18.04
N LYS A 421 38.08 7.85 17.08
CA LYS A 421 38.76 8.01 15.80
C LYS A 421 37.91 8.97 14.95
N ALA A 422 38.47 10.11 14.55
CA ALA A 422 37.80 11.02 13.62
C ALA A 422 37.68 10.36 12.24
N ASP A 423 36.47 10.27 11.69
CA ASP A 423 36.11 9.52 10.48
C ASP A 423 35.52 10.43 9.37
N TYR A 424 35.68 11.74 9.53
CA TYR A 424 35.38 12.75 8.51
C TYR A 424 36.22 12.57 7.23
N SER A 425 35.73 13.12 6.13
CA SER A 425 36.43 13.11 4.85
C SER A 425 36.46 14.48 4.18
N PHE A 426 37.28 14.62 3.12
CA PHE A 426 37.36 15.84 2.31
C PHE A 426 37.19 15.50 0.84
N PHE A 427 36.73 16.47 0.05
CA PHE A 427 36.82 16.38 -1.40
C PHE A 427 38.28 16.20 -1.87
N PRO A 428 38.51 15.58 -3.05
CA PRO A 428 39.85 15.44 -3.62
C PRO A 428 40.61 16.76 -3.66
N GLY A 429 41.82 16.74 -3.09
CA GLY A 429 42.69 17.91 -2.98
C GLY A 429 42.39 18.83 -1.80
N ALA A 430 41.46 18.47 -0.91
CA ALA A 430 41.05 19.24 0.26
C ALA A 430 40.82 20.74 -0.06
N PRO A 431 39.96 21.04 -1.06
CA PRO A 431 39.74 22.41 -1.50
C PRO A 431 39.13 23.23 -0.37
N LYS A 432 39.57 24.49 -0.28
CA LYS A 432 39.18 25.41 0.78
C LYS A 432 38.99 26.82 0.25
N TRP A 433 38.13 27.58 0.91
CA TRP A 433 38.06 29.01 0.66
C TRP A 433 39.30 29.70 1.22
N SER A 434 39.92 30.56 0.42
CA SER A 434 41.04 31.39 0.87
C SER A 434 40.57 32.56 1.74
N LYS A 435 39.35 33.05 1.51
CA LYS A 435 38.72 34.11 2.31
C LYS A 435 37.77 33.54 3.35
N LYS A 436 37.65 34.25 4.47
CA LYS A 436 36.78 33.87 5.60
C LYS A 436 35.42 34.57 5.58
N HIS A 437 35.28 35.66 4.82
CA HIS A 437 34.01 36.33 4.62
C HIS A 437 33.38 35.89 3.31
N LEU A 438 32.38 35.02 3.39
CA LEU A 438 31.69 34.43 2.23
C LEU A 438 30.34 35.09 2.04
N LYS A 439 30.09 35.53 0.81
CA LYS A 439 28.83 36.15 0.41
C LYS A 439 27.94 35.12 -0.24
N TYR A 440 26.66 35.07 0.11
CA TYR A 440 25.72 34.14 -0.47
C TYR A 440 24.48 34.85 -1.02
N THR A 441 23.81 34.22 -1.98
CA THR A 441 22.59 34.75 -2.58
C THR A 441 21.63 33.61 -2.95
N PHE A 442 20.38 33.97 -3.20
CA PHE A 442 19.36 33.04 -3.66
C PHE A 442 19.05 33.29 -5.13
N GLY A 443 19.22 32.26 -5.96
CA GLY A 443 18.87 32.29 -7.37
C GLY A 443 17.36 32.38 -7.60
N ALA A 444 16.95 32.50 -8.88
CA ALA A 444 15.54 32.40 -9.25
C ALA A 444 15.01 31.03 -8.82
N THR A 445 14.21 31.03 -7.77
CA THR A 445 13.77 29.84 -7.06
C THR A 445 12.37 29.49 -7.54
N VAL A 446 12.14 28.22 -7.92
CA VAL A 446 10.76 27.69 -8.03
C VAL A 446 10.07 27.93 -6.69
N GLN A 447 8.80 28.37 -6.67
CA GLN A 447 8.08 28.47 -5.40
C GLN A 447 7.86 27.04 -4.86
N VAL A 448 8.63 26.67 -3.84
CA VAL A 448 8.56 25.35 -3.20
C VAL A 448 7.77 25.48 -1.90
N ALA A 449 6.71 24.68 -1.77
CA ALA A 449 5.91 24.63 -0.56
C ALA A 449 6.77 24.20 0.64
N GLY A 450 6.66 24.91 1.77
CA GLY A 450 7.42 24.62 2.99
C GLY A 450 8.86 25.17 3.01
N ALA A 451 9.35 25.71 1.89
CA ALA A 451 10.64 26.39 1.79
C ALA A 451 10.55 27.92 1.95
N GLU A 452 9.41 28.47 2.39
CA GLU A 452 9.20 29.93 2.54
C GLU A 452 10.21 30.56 3.53
N SER A 453 10.74 29.73 4.43
CA SER A 453 11.73 30.11 5.43
C SER A 453 13.19 29.89 5.02
N ILE A 454 13.47 29.48 3.77
CA ILE A 454 14.82 29.09 3.30
C ILE A 454 15.89 30.14 3.64
N ARG A 455 15.61 31.43 3.48
CA ARG A 455 16.58 32.50 3.80
C ARG A 455 16.98 32.50 5.26
N SER A 456 15.98 32.37 6.16
CA SER A 456 16.20 32.29 7.61
C SER A 456 16.91 30.99 8.01
N VAL A 457 16.52 29.87 7.39
CA VAL A 457 17.13 28.55 7.63
C VAL A 457 18.60 28.53 7.22
N CYS A 458 18.92 29.00 6.01
CA CYS A 458 20.29 29.09 5.54
C CYS A 458 21.12 30.04 6.42
N LYS A 459 20.56 31.19 6.82
CA LYS A 459 21.23 32.10 7.75
C LYS A 459 21.59 31.41 9.07
N GLN A 460 20.66 30.65 9.67
CA GLN A 460 20.91 29.89 10.90
C GLN A 460 21.94 28.77 10.67
N SER A 461 21.86 28.09 9.53
CA SER A 461 22.77 26.99 9.18
C SER A 461 24.20 27.50 8.99
N PHE A 462 24.37 28.63 8.29
CA PHE A 462 25.65 29.34 8.21
C PHE A 462 26.16 29.78 9.59
N GLN A 463 25.29 30.24 10.49
CA GLN A 463 25.68 30.61 11.85
C GLN A 463 26.23 29.42 12.65
N LYS A 464 25.67 28.20 12.49
CA LYS A 464 26.20 27.00 13.15
C LYS A 464 27.65 26.72 12.75
N TRP A 465 27.95 26.80 11.45
CA TRP A 465 29.32 26.67 10.97
C TRP A 465 30.22 27.83 11.39
N ALA A 466 29.71 29.06 11.40
CA ALA A 466 30.44 30.23 11.89
C ALA A 466 30.79 30.15 13.39
N GLN A 467 30.04 29.41 14.20
CA GLN A 467 30.34 29.23 15.63
C GLN A 467 31.55 28.33 15.89
N VAL A 468 31.87 27.44 14.95
CA VAL A 468 32.97 26.47 15.10
C VAL A 468 34.13 26.75 14.14
N THR A 469 34.07 27.85 13.39
CA THR A 469 35.08 28.29 12.43
C THR A 469 35.32 29.80 12.53
N GLU A 470 36.25 30.32 11.74
CA GLU A 470 36.46 31.77 11.58
C GLU A 470 35.61 32.38 10.45
N PHE A 471 34.71 31.61 9.84
CA PHE A 471 33.90 32.09 8.73
C PHE A 471 32.84 33.09 9.19
N THR A 472 32.58 34.06 8.33
CA THR A 472 31.43 34.97 8.42
C THR A 472 30.68 34.92 7.10
N PHE A 473 29.34 35.04 7.19
CA PHE A 473 28.47 34.89 6.03
C PHE A 473 27.58 36.12 5.87
N GLU A 474 27.50 36.66 4.66
CA GLU A 474 26.68 37.82 4.31
C GLU A 474 25.76 37.49 3.14
N GLU A 475 24.46 37.74 3.29
CA GLU A 475 23.52 37.65 2.18
C GLU A 475 23.62 38.91 1.30
N VAL A 476 23.81 38.72 -0.01
CA VAL A 476 23.88 39.82 -0.98
C VAL A 476 22.75 39.71 -2.03
N PRO A 477 22.20 40.85 -2.49
CA PRO A 477 21.08 40.84 -3.43
C PRO A 477 21.49 40.49 -4.87
N ASN A 478 22.76 40.68 -5.22
CA ASN A 478 23.26 40.50 -6.57
C ASN A 478 24.10 39.23 -6.67
N ALA A 479 23.74 38.34 -7.59
CA ALA A 479 24.44 37.07 -7.77
C ALA A 479 25.86 37.20 -8.33
N ALA A 480 26.22 38.35 -8.92
CA ALA A 480 27.59 38.61 -9.36
C ALA A 480 28.55 38.87 -8.19
N ASP A 481 28.03 39.27 -7.03
CA ASP A 481 28.82 39.60 -5.84
C ASP A 481 28.90 38.44 -4.83
N ALA A 482 28.20 37.33 -5.12
CA ALA A 482 28.10 36.17 -4.25
C ALA A 482 29.14 35.10 -4.58
N ASP A 483 29.70 34.50 -3.52
CA ASP A 483 30.55 33.31 -3.59
C ASP A 483 29.75 32.02 -3.63
N ILE A 484 28.62 32.04 -2.91
CA ILE A 484 27.73 30.91 -2.75
C ILE A 484 26.38 31.25 -3.39
N LYS A 485 25.90 30.39 -4.28
CA LYS A 485 24.62 30.50 -4.95
C LYS A 485 23.74 29.34 -4.51
N ILE A 486 22.58 29.69 -3.94
CA ILE A 486 21.62 28.73 -3.42
C ILE A 486 20.37 28.80 -4.29
N ALA A 487 19.88 27.65 -4.76
CA ALA A 487 18.66 27.59 -5.56
C ALA A 487 17.96 26.23 -5.41
N PHE A 488 16.67 26.21 -5.78
CA PHE A 488 15.91 24.98 -5.95
C PHE A 488 15.78 24.67 -7.44
N TYR A 489 15.98 23.42 -7.81
CA TYR A 489 15.85 22.92 -9.18
C TYR A 489 15.04 21.63 -9.20
N GLN A 490 14.51 21.26 -10.36
CA GLN A 490 13.84 19.98 -10.59
C GLN A 490 14.61 19.22 -11.65
N LEU A 491 14.73 17.90 -11.48
CA LEU A 491 15.26 16.98 -12.49
C LEU A 491 16.58 17.48 -13.11
N GLU A 492 16.67 17.51 -14.44
CA GLU A 492 17.83 18.05 -15.16
C GLU A 492 17.87 19.58 -15.08
N HIS A 493 18.99 20.12 -14.57
CA HIS A 493 19.16 21.54 -14.32
C HIS A 493 20.53 22.11 -14.73
N GLY A 494 21.26 21.39 -15.59
CA GLY A 494 22.38 21.95 -16.37
C GLY A 494 23.75 21.93 -15.69
N ASP A 495 23.91 21.13 -14.63
CA ASP A 495 25.18 20.91 -13.92
C ASP A 495 25.70 19.47 -14.02
N ASP A 496 25.10 18.66 -14.92
CA ASP A 496 25.35 17.22 -15.11
C ASP A 496 25.03 16.33 -13.89
N GLU A 497 24.40 16.88 -12.85
CA GLU A 497 23.95 16.16 -11.66
C GLU A 497 22.41 16.25 -11.51
N PRO A 498 21.63 15.65 -12.42
CA PRO A 498 20.18 15.75 -12.36
C PRO A 498 19.62 15.18 -11.06
N PHE A 499 18.57 15.84 -10.56
CA PHE A 499 17.71 15.31 -9.51
C PHE A 499 16.79 14.21 -10.05
N ASP A 500 16.24 13.40 -9.15
CA ASP A 500 15.54 12.16 -9.46
C ASP A 500 14.02 12.22 -9.20
N GLY A 501 13.51 13.39 -8.83
CA GLY A 501 12.11 13.62 -8.49
C GLY A 501 11.85 13.30 -7.01
N PRO A 502 10.60 13.08 -6.59
CA PRO A 502 10.28 12.93 -5.18
C PRO A 502 10.97 11.71 -4.52
N GLY A 503 11.68 11.96 -3.43
CA GLY A 503 12.50 10.98 -2.73
C GLY A 503 13.75 10.55 -3.48
N GLY A 504 14.72 10.01 -2.76
CA GLY A 504 16.04 9.74 -3.32
C GLY A 504 16.99 10.89 -3.02
N ILE A 505 17.38 11.69 -4.01
CA ILE A 505 18.39 12.74 -3.85
C ILE A 505 17.74 14.06 -3.50
N PHE A 506 17.94 14.53 -2.26
CA PHE A 506 17.29 15.75 -1.81
C PHE A 506 18.04 17.04 -2.14
N ALA A 507 19.36 16.98 -2.30
CA ALA A 507 20.22 18.15 -2.54
C ALA A 507 21.62 17.71 -2.94
N HIS A 508 22.40 18.66 -3.46
CA HIS A 508 23.84 18.55 -3.54
C HIS A 508 24.54 19.90 -3.39
N GLY A 509 25.64 19.90 -2.65
CA GLY A 509 26.54 21.01 -2.43
C GLY A 509 27.87 20.81 -3.15
N PHE A 510 28.31 21.83 -3.87
CA PHE A 510 29.58 21.79 -4.57
C PHE A 510 30.72 22.27 -3.67
N ARG A 511 31.84 21.55 -3.74
CA ARG A 511 33.08 21.90 -3.05
C ARG A 511 33.57 23.33 -3.33
N PRO A 512 34.39 23.92 -2.45
CA PRO A 512 35.10 25.16 -2.75
C PRO A 512 35.92 25.08 -4.05
N THR A 513 36.03 26.12 -4.86
CA THR A 513 35.37 27.44 -4.75
C THR A 513 34.17 27.55 -5.70
N ILE A 514 33.55 26.43 -6.09
CA ILE A 514 32.40 26.42 -7.01
C ILE A 514 31.22 27.13 -6.35
N GLY A 515 30.98 26.84 -5.06
CA GLY A 515 30.04 27.59 -4.25
C GLY A 515 28.60 27.52 -4.77
N MET A 516 28.15 26.34 -5.18
CA MET A 516 26.76 26.12 -5.58
C MET A 516 26.12 25.13 -4.62
N LEU A 517 24.87 25.40 -4.24
CA LEU A 517 24.06 24.52 -3.42
C LEU A 517 22.68 24.44 -4.04
N HIS A 518 22.34 23.26 -4.52
CA HIS A 518 21.07 22.98 -5.15
C HIS A 518 20.23 22.09 -4.24
N PHE A 519 18.99 22.50 -4.02
CA PHE A 519 17.97 21.67 -3.38
C PHE A 519 17.03 21.10 -4.46
N ASP A 520 16.60 19.86 -4.30
CA ASP A 520 15.57 19.30 -5.16
C ASP A 520 14.20 19.90 -4.80
N ALA A 521 13.59 20.59 -5.75
CA ALA A 521 12.29 21.22 -5.59
C ALA A 521 11.12 20.21 -5.63
N ASP A 522 11.36 18.98 -6.08
CA ASP A 522 10.38 17.89 -6.09
C ASP A 522 10.24 17.20 -4.71
N GLU A 523 11.17 17.45 -3.80
CA GLU A 523 11.06 17.03 -2.40
C GLU A 523 10.11 17.94 -1.61
N THR A 524 9.56 17.39 -0.54
CA THR A 524 8.70 18.14 0.37
C THR A 524 9.50 18.58 1.60
N TRP A 525 9.64 19.90 1.72
CA TRP A 525 10.55 20.55 2.66
C TRP A 525 9.81 21.16 3.84
N SER A 526 10.44 21.12 5.02
CA SER A 526 9.86 21.78 6.19
C SER A 526 10.92 22.17 7.22
N SER A 527 10.70 23.30 7.89
CA SER A 527 11.49 23.73 9.06
C SER A 527 10.96 23.14 10.37
N SER A 528 9.89 22.35 10.33
CA SER A 528 9.40 21.53 11.44
C SER A 528 8.70 20.30 10.87
N PRO A 529 9.49 19.35 10.35
CA PRO A 529 9.01 18.32 9.46
C PRO A 529 7.96 17.42 10.13
N GLY A 530 6.87 17.19 9.40
CA GLY A 530 5.93 16.10 9.60
C GLY A 530 6.57 14.74 9.28
N THR A 531 5.83 13.65 9.43
CA THR A 531 6.36 12.26 9.40
C THR A 531 7.07 11.84 8.11
N LEU A 532 6.84 12.58 7.05
CA LEU A 532 7.36 12.27 5.75
C LEU A 532 8.23 13.46 5.25
N GLU A 533 8.23 14.64 5.88
CA GLU A 533 8.96 15.83 5.42
C GLU A 533 10.47 15.77 5.65
N LEU A 534 11.24 16.30 4.71
CA LEU A 534 12.67 16.55 4.91
C LEU A 534 12.86 17.83 5.70
N ASP A 535 13.70 17.74 6.73
CA ASP A 535 14.07 18.89 7.53
C ASP A 535 15.00 19.82 6.75
N LEU A 536 14.50 20.96 6.30
CA LEU A 536 15.24 21.90 5.47
C LEU A 536 16.51 22.42 6.16
N GLU A 537 16.48 22.60 7.49
CA GLU A 537 17.66 23.02 8.25
C GLU A 537 18.69 21.90 8.34
N SER A 538 18.29 20.65 8.57
CA SER A 538 19.23 19.52 8.61
C SER A 538 19.99 19.37 7.30
N VAL A 539 19.28 19.44 6.16
CA VAL A 539 19.90 19.40 4.84
C VAL A 539 20.75 20.64 4.60
N ALA A 540 20.27 21.85 4.91
CA ALA A 540 21.06 23.06 4.71
C ALA A 540 22.38 23.05 5.51
N VAL A 541 22.37 22.58 6.76
CA VAL A 541 23.61 22.45 7.55
C VAL A 541 24.56 21.44 6.90
N HIS A 542 24.05 20.29 6.44
CA HIS A 542 24.83 19.27 5.72
C HIS A 542 25.49 19.83 4.45
N GLU A 543 24.69 20.41 3.54
CA GLU A 543 25.19 20.90 2.26
C GLU A 543 26.14 22.10 2.41
N ILE A 544 25.98 22.92 3.46
CA ILE A 544 26.95 23.97 3.78
C ILE A 544 28.29 23.36 4.22
N GLY A 545 28.31 22.20 4.87
CA GLY A 545 29.55 21.47 5.13
C GLY A 545 30.31 21.15 3.84
N HIS A 546 29.60 20.72 2.79
CA HIS A 546 30.20 20.52 1.46
C HIS A 546 30.69 21.83 0.83
N LEU A 547 29.91 22.91 0.93
CA LEU A 547 30.33 24.24 0.47
C LEU A 547 31.61 24.71 1.17
N LEU A 548 31.89 24.24 2.38
CA LEU A 548 33.12 24.55 3.12
C LEU A 548 34.25 23.55 2.88
N GLY A 549 34.00 22.43 2.20
CA GLY A 549 35.02 21.48 1.74
C GLY A 549 35.02 20.12 2.42
N LEU A 550 34.07 19.85 3.32
CA LEU A 550 33.89 18.53 3.92
C LEU A 550 33.28 17.54 2.92
N GLY A 551 33.70 16.28 2.99
CA GLY A 551 33.00 15.16 2.37
C GLY A 551 32.08 14.46 3.37
N HIS A 552 31.50 13.33 2.97
CA HIS A 552 30.64 12.56 3.86
C HIS A 552 31.40 11.91 5.03
N SER A 553 30.73 11.80 6.18
CA SER A 553 31.15 10.96 7.30
C SER A 553 30.73 9.51 7.03
N GLY A 554 31.65 8.55 7.22
CA GLY A 554 31.39 7.13 6.96
C GLY A 554 30.78 6.40 8.16
N ASP A 555 31.27 6.71 9.35
CA ASP A 555 31.15 5.80 10.51
C ASP A 555 30.21 6.33 11.61
N HIS A 556 29.64 7.54 11.43
CA HIS A 556 28.79 8.21 12.42
C HIS A 556 27.41 8.61 11.84
N PRO A 557 26.38 7.74 11.94
CA PRO A 557 25.04 8.06 11.45
C PRO A 557 24.42 9.34 12.05
N ASP A 558 24.88 9.74 13.24
CA ASP A 558 24.45 10.96 13.93
C ASP A 558 25.21 12.23 13.48
N ALA A 559 26.36 12.12 12.81
CA ALA A 559 27.16 13.25 12.32
C ALA A 559 26.42 13.99 11.20
N ILE A 560 26.45 15.33 11.17
CA ILE A 560 25.70 16.09 10.16
C ILE A 560 26.12 15.68 8.76
N MET A 561 27.41 15.40 8.54
CA MET A 561 27.95 15.00 7.24
C MET A 561 27.67 13.55 6.85
N TYR A 562 26.92 12.77 7.63
CA TYR A 562 26.44 11.46 7.17
C TYR A 562 25.37 11.64 6.07
N PRO A 563 25.47 10.93 4.93
CA PRO A 563 24.71 11.27 3.72
C PRO A 563 23.20 11.04 3.78
N TYR A 564 22.72 10.21 4.70
CA TYR A 564 21.31 9.85 4.78
C TYR A 564 20.57 10.62 5.87
N PHE A 565 19.36 11.05 5.53
CA PHE A 565 18.41 11.62 6.46
C PHE A 565 17.15 10.77 6.47
N ASP A 566 16.52 10.63 7.63
CA ASP A 566 15.20 10.00 7.71
C ASP A 566 14.15 11.10 7.67
N TYR A 567 13.09 10.88 6.90
CA TYR A 567 11.92 11.75 6.88
C TYR A 567 11.34 11.97 8.29
N GLY A 568 10.86 13.18 8.56
CA GLY A 568 10.32 13.58 9.85
C GLY A 568 11.32 13.66 10.99
N LYS A 569 12.62 13.53 10.72
CA LYS A 569 13.68 13.64 11.72
C LYS A 569 14.44 14.95 11.58
N LYS A 570 14.74 15.56 12.73
CA LYS A 570 15.62 16.73 12.84
C LYS A 570 17.01 16.28 13.24
N LYS A 571 18.01 16.68 12.46
CA LYS A 571 19.42 16.45 12.68
C LYS A 571 20.17 17.73 12.34
N ARG A 572 20.17 18.69 13.26
CA ARG A 572 20.59 20.09 13.01
C ARG A 572 21.87 20.47 13.76
N ASN A 573 22.39 19.58 14.60
CA ASN A 573 23.52 19.88 15.47
C ASN A 573 24.77 19.23 14.89
N LEU A 574 25.83 20.03 14.77
CA LEU A 574 27.16 19.53 14.47
C LEU A 574 27.58 18.56 15.58
N GLN A 575 28.06 17.39 15.18
CA GLN A 575 28.70 16.43 16.07
C GLN A 575 30.20 16.64 16.09
N GLU A 576 30.89 15.93 16.97
CA GLU A 576 32.35 16.02 17.13
C GLU A 576 33.08 15.75 15.82
N ASP A 577 32.69 14.72 15.06
CA ASP A 577 33.26 14.38 13.75
C ASP A 577 33.20 15.56 12.75
N ASP A 578 32.08 16.30 12.73
CA ASP A 578 31.89 17.44 11.83
C ASP A 578 32.78 18.64 12.23
N ILE A 579 32.92 18.86 13.53
CA ILE A 579 33.69 19.96 14.12
C ILE A 579 35.20 19.70 13.96
N GLU A 580 35.65 18.48 14.22
CA GLU A 580 37.04 18.08 14.02
C GLU A 580 37.41 18.19 12.54
N GLY A 581 36.56 17.68 11.65
CA GLY A 581 36.81 17.74 10.21
C GLY A 581 36.99 19.17 9.68
N ILE A 582 36.10 20.09 10.08
CA ILE A 582 36.20 21.48 9.61
C ILE A 582 37.41 22.21 10.20
N ARG A 583 37.75 21.93 11.46
CA ARG A 583 38.93 22.50 12.11
C ARG A 583 40.21 22.00 11.47
N ASP A 584 40.30 20.71 11.18
CA ASP A 584 41.47 20.12 10.54
C ASP A 584 41.66 20.63 9.11
N LEU A 585 40.58 20.83 8.35
CA LEU A 585 40.66 21.39 7.00
C LEU A 585 41.19 22.83 6.98
N TYR A 586 40.79 23.64 7.96
CA TYR A 586 41.12 25.06 8.03
C TYR A 586 42.26 25.42 9.01
N GLY A 587 42.76 24.46 9.78
CA GLY A 587 43.84 24.61 10.77
C GLY A 587 43.46 25.46 11.98
N ILE A 588 42.27 25.26 12.54
CA ILE A 588 41.67 26.07 13.64
C ILE A 588 41.71 25.33 14.97
#